data_AF-A0A2U1BJ99-F1
#
_entry.id   AF-A0A2U1BJ99-F1
#
_cell.length_a   1.000
_cell.length_b   1.000
_cell.length_c   1.000
_cell.angle_alpha   90.00
_cell.angle_beta   90.00
_cell.angle_gamma   90.00
#
_symmetry.space_group_name_H-M   'P 1'
#
loop_
_entity.id
_entity.type
_entity.pdbx_description
1 polymer ?
#
loop_
_entity_poly.entity_id
_entity_poly.type
_entity_poly.pdbx_seq_one_letter_code
_entity_poly.pdbx_strand_id
1 'polypeptide(L)'
;MGKAEDYIEEALAAYELGAPVVGSVRFGEGHINDTFCVHTQPPDGACRRFILQRISAAAFGNPEQLMRNVVGVTDYLKKVIAWEGGDPDRETLTILRTRTGTCYFTDRAGGAWRCTPFIEHTVCLQAAETPELFYASAKAFGRFQRLLKDYPADTLFETIEKFHDTENRLRNFRKALEADKLGRAAGVRDEVEFVLRRSADCSVALEAQRAGKLPLRVTHNDTKLNNVLMDEKTGEGICVIDLDTVMPGLAINDFGDSIRFGANHSAEDERDLSKVNFDLGLFEVYTKGFLEGCGGILTPAELEYLPWGAKLMTLECGIRFLTDYLEGDHYFAVHRAGQNLDRCRTQFKLVSDMERCWDDMAAAVRKYA
;
A
#
# COMPACT_ATOMS: atom_id res chain seq x y z
N MET A 1 -11.57 20.86 -11.40
CA MET A 1 -10.92 20.13 -12.52
C MET A 1 -12.01 19.52 -13.37
N GLY A 2 -11.84 19.46 -14.70
CA GLY A 2 -12.74 18.69 -15.57
C GLY A 2 -12.60 17.18 -15.30
N LYS A 3 -13.54 16.38 -15.84
CA LYS A 3 -13.50 14.93 -15.69
C LYS A 3 -12.23 14.40 -16.36
N ALA A 4 -11.60 13.35 -15.82
CA ALA A 4 -10.35 12.82 -16.37
C ALA A 4 -10.52 12.39 -17.83
N GLU A 5 -11.70 11.87 -18.17
CA GLU A 5 -12.11 11.47 -19.50
C GLU A 5 -11.95 12.59 -20.55
N ASP A 6 -12.10 13.87 -20.15
CA ASP A 6 -12.01 15.03 -21.05
C ASP A 6 -10.57 15.31 -21.54
N TYR A 7 -9.57 14.65 -20.97
CA TYR A 7 -8.14 14.91 -21.23
C TYR A 7 -7.36 13.66 -21.68
N ILE A 8 -8.04 12.51 -21.87
CA ILE A 8 -7.37 11.25 -22.25
C ILE A 8 -6.65 11.38 -23.59
N GLU A 9 -7.30 11.93 -24.62
CA GLU A 9 -6.70 12.07 -25.96
C GLU A 9 -5.43 12.94 -25.92
N GLU A 10 -5.47 14.03 -25.14
CA GLU A 10 -4.34 14.92 -24.92
C GLU A 10 -3.18 14.20 -24.22
N ALA A 11 -3.48 13.42 -23.17
CA ALA A 11 -2.48 12.64 -22.47
C ALA A 11 -1.87 11.54 -23.36
N LEU A 12 -2.69 10.83 -24.15
CA LEU A 12 -2.22 9.77 -25.05
C LEU A 12 -1.31 10.30 -26.17
N ALA A 13 -1.59 11.50 -26.70
CA ALA A 13 -0.76 12.13 -27.72
C ALA A 13 0.68 12.38 -27.24
N ALA A 14 0.89 12.50 -25.92
CA ALA A 14 2.21 12.69 -25.33
C ALA A 14 3.10 11.43 -25.36
N TYR A 15 2.55 10.24 -25.65
CA TYR A 15 3.28 8.97 -25.61
C TYR A 15 3.45 8.34 -27.00
N GLU A 16 4.51 7.54 -27.16
CA GLU A 16 4.73 6.69 -28.33
C GLU A 16 4.27 5.26 -28.00
N LEU A 17 3.08 4.90 -28.48
CA LEU A 17 2.44 3.61 -28.18
C LEU A 17 2.65 2.57 -29.29
N GLY A 18 3.38 2.93 -30.35
CA GLY A 18 3.80 2.04 -31.44
C GLY A 18 2.69 1.58 -32.39
N ALA A 19 1.43 1.95 -32.14
CA ALA A 19 0.29 1.68 -33.01
C ALA A 19 -0.88 2.66 -32.69
N PRO A 20 -1.85 2.83 -33.61
CA PRO A 20 -3.03 3.66 -33.35
C PRO A 20 -3.82 3.17 -32.14
N VAL A 21 -4.28 4.11 -31.31
CA VAL A 21 -5.22 3.84 -30.22
C VAL A 21 -6.58 3.49 -30.81
N VAL A 22 -7.13 2.34 -30.43
CA VAL A 22 -8.45 1.86 -30.88
C VAL A 22 -9.50 1.91 -29.78
N GLY A 23 -9.10 2.18 -28.53
CA GLY A 23 -10.04 2.39 -27.43
C GLY A 23 -9.34 2.67 -26.11
N SER A 24 -10.06 3.33 -25.21
CA SER A 24 -9.67 3.47 -23.80
C SER A 24 -10.92 3.30 -22.93
N VAL A 25 -10.79 2.54 -21.84
CA VAL A 25 -11.88 2.28 -20.91
C VAL A 25 -11.39 2.45 -19.48
N ARG A 26 -12.24 2.95 -18.58
CA ARG A 26 -11.92 2.99 -17.15
C ARG A 26 -11.63 1.56 -16.66
N PHE A 27 -10.59 1.42 -15.86
CA PHE A 27 -10.05 0.11 -15.49
C PHE A 27 -9.65 0.05 -14.01
N GLY A 28 -9.91 -1.09 -13.38
CA GLY A 28 -9.59 -1.36 -11.99
C GLY A 28 -10.60 -0.79 -10.99
N GLU A 29 -10.35 -1.07 -9.71
CA GLU A 29 -11.19 -0.68 -8.57
C GLU A 29 -10.50 0.35 -7.66
N GLY A 30 -9.36 0.90 -8.10
CA GLY A 30 -8.58 1.87 -7.32
C GLY A 30 -9.38 3.14 -6.98
N HIS A 31 -9.16 3.67 -5.77
CA HIS A 31 -9.90 4.82 -5.24
C HIS A 31 -9.14 6.16 -5.32
N ILE A 32 -7.85 6.13 -5.64
CA ILE A 32 -6.99 7.32 -5.61
C ILE A 32 -6.86 7.93 -7.00
N ASN A 33 -6.25 7.20 -7.95
CA ASN A 33 -5.99 7.69 -9.30
C ASN A 33 -7.10 7.32 -10.28
N ASP A 34 -7.31 8.16 -11.31
CA ASP A 34 -8.14 7.77 -12.44
C ASP A 34 -7.34 6.85 -13.36
N THR A 35 -7.79 5.60 -13.51
CA THR A 35 -7.06 4.55 -14.24
C THR A 35 -7.84 4.09 -15.47
N PHE A 36 -7.15 4.00 -16.61
CA PHE A 36 -7.71 3.60 -17.90
C PHE A 36 -6.85 2.51 -18.56
N CYS A 37 -7.51 1.48 -19.10
CA CYS A 37 -6.87 0.50 -19.98
C CYS A 37 -7.02 0.96 -21.43
N VAL A 38 -5.88 1.18 -22.08
CA VAL A 38 -5.74 1.74 -23.42
C VAL A 38 -5.32 0.63 -24.36
N HIS A 39 -6.03 0.51 -25.49
CA HIS A 39 -5.81 -0.53 -26.49
C HIS A 39 -5.22 0.09 -27.75
N THR A 40 -4.14 -0.49 -28.27
CA THR A 40 -3.59 -0.14 -29.58
C THR A 40 -3.58 -1.35 -30.51
N GLN A 41 -3.81 -1.12 -31.80
CA GLN A 41 -3.90 -2.18 -32.80
C GLN A 41 -2.82 -1.98 -33.88
N PRO A 42 -1.71 -2.73 -33.82
CA PRO A 42 -0.75 -2.78 -34.93
C PRO A 42 -1.43 -3.39 -36.17
N PRO A 43 -1.05 -2.97 -37.40
CA PRO A 43 -1.65 -3.50 -38.64
C PRO A 43 -1.54 -5.02 -38.78
N ASP A 44 -0.40 -5.60 -38.40
CA ASP A 44 -0.08 -7.03 -38.55
C ASP A 44 0.24 -7.71 -37.20
N GLY A 45 -0.36 -7.24 -36.10
CA GLY A 45 -0.02 -7.72 -34.75
C GLY A 45 -1.22 -7.90 -33.82
N ALA A 46 -0.96 -8.54 -32.68
CA ALA A 46 -1.94 -8.61 -31.60
C ALA A 46 -2.19 -7.21 -31.01
N CYS A 47 -3.42 -7.00 -30.54
CA CYS A 47 -3.78 -5.83 -29.75
C CYS A 47 -2.85 -5.71 -28.55
N ARG A 48 -2.33 -4.51 -28.30
CA ARG A 48 -1.46 -4.20 -27.16
C ARG A 48 -2.23 -3.36 -26.16
N ARG A 49 -1.94 -3.55 -24.88
CA ARG A 49 -2.59 -2.85 -23.79
C ARG A 49 -1.61 -2.01 -23.00
N PHE A 50 -2.09 -0.89 -22.52
CA PHE A 50 -1.38 0.05 -21.66
C PHE A 50 -2.28 0.50 -20.53
N ILE A 51 -1.67 0.87 -19.40
CA ILE A 51 -2.35 1.55 -18.31
C ILE A 51 -2.00 3.03 -18.39
N LEU A 52 -3.02 3.86 -18.57
CA LEU A 52 -2.92 5.32 -18.48
C LEU A 52 -3.55 5.75 -17.16
N GLN A 53 -2.81 6.52 -16.36
CA GLN A 53 -3.29 7.00 -15.07
C GLN A 53 -3.16 8.51 -14.95
N ARG A 54 -4.23 9.16 -14.48
CA ARG A 54 -4.17 10.53 -13.95
C ARG A 54 -3.90 10.47 -12.46
N ILE A 55 -2.78 11.03 -12.03
CA ILE A 55 -2.36 11.08 -10.63
C ILE A 55 -3.28 12.03 -9.87
N SER A 56 -3.78 11.59 -8.72
CA SER A 56 -4.65 12.39 -7.87
C SER A 56 -3.89 13.57 -7.24
N ALA A 57 -4.20 14.78 -7.68
CA ALA A 57 -3.66 16.00 -7.09
C ALA A 57 -4.13 16.23 -5.64
N ALA A 58 -5.24 15.58 -5.23
CA ALA A 58 -5.75 15.65 -3.86
C ALA A 58 -4.93 14.78 -2.89
N ALA A 59 -4.46 13.62 -3.38
CA ALA A 59 -3.62 12.72 -2.58
C ALA A 59 -2.13 13.10 -2.67
N PHE A 60 -1.67 13.51 -3.85
CA PHE A 60 -0.26 13.75 -4.15
C PHE A 60 -0.04 15.19 -4.64
N GLY A 61 0.31 16.08 -3.71
CA GLY A 61 0.52 17.50 -4.01
C GLY A 61 1.75 17.80 -4.85
N ASN A 62 2.68 16.84 -5.00
CA ASN A 62 3.90 16.98 -5.79
C ASN A 62 4.12 15.77 -6.72
N PRO A 63 3.49 15.76 -7.92
CA PRO A 63 3.62 14.63 -8.85
C PRO A 63 5.04 14.45 -9.40
N GLU A 64 5.87 15.50 -9.41
CA GLU A 64 7.27 15.39 -9.85
C GLU A 64 8.08 14.52 -8.88
N GLN A 65 7.98 14.77 -7.57
CA GLN A 65 8.65 13.97 -6.54
C GLN A 65 8.16 12.52 -6.55
N LEU A 66 6.83 12.31 -6.65
CA LEU A 66 6.24 10.98 -6.78
C LEU A 66 6.82 10.24 -7.98
N MET A 67 6.83 10.86 -9.17
CA MET A 67 7.34 10.20 -10.37
C MET A 67 8.84 9.98 -10.33
N ARG A 68 9.62 10.79 -9.59
CA ARG A 68 11.03 10.52 -9.34
C ARG A 68 11.24 9.28 -8.48
N ASN A 69 10.45 9.09 -7.43
CA ASN A 69 10.47 7.86 -6.63
C ASN A 69 10.12 6.65 -7.49
N VAL A 70 8.97 6.68 -8.16
CA VAL A 70 8.47 5.57 -8.97
C VAL A 70 9.49 5.17 -10.03
N VAL A 71 9.98 6.12 -10.84
CA VAL A 71 10.97 5.84 -11.89
C VAL A 71 12.29 5.34 -11.30
N GLY A 72 12.77 5.95 -10.21
CA GLY A 72 14.02 5.54 -9.57
C GLY A 72 13.95 4.09 -9.10
N VAL A 73 12.85 3.70 -8.46
CA VAL A 73 12.60 2.36 -7.95
C VAL A 73 12.42 1.37 -9.10
N THR A 74 11.58 1.67 -10.09
CA THR A 74 11.36 0.76 -11.22
C THR A 74 12.61 0.57 -12.06
N ASP A 75 13.35 1.63 -12.39
CA ASP A 75 14.58 1.53 -13.18
C ASP A 75 15.67 0.73 -12.44
N TYR A 76 15.70 0.82 -11.11
CA TYR A 76 16.58 0.00 -10.28
C TYR A 76 16.13 -1.47 -10.26
N LEU A 77 14.84 -1.74 -10.00
CA LEU A 77 14.27 -3.08 -10.01
C LEU A 77 14.52 -3.78 -11.34
N LYS A 78 14.33 -3.10 -12.48
CA LYS A 78 14.60 -3.67 -13.81
C LYS A 78 16.03 -4.19 -13.94
N LYS A 79 17.01 -3.46 -13.41
CA LYS A 79 18.43 -3.87 -13.44
C LYS A 79 18.69 -5.09 -12.55
N VAL A 80 18.15 -5.08 -11.33
CA VAL A 80 18.34 -6.19 -10.37
C VAL A 80 17.66 -7.45 -10.87
N ILE A 81 16.42 -7.36 -11.34
CA ILE A 81 15.65 -8.49 -11.89
C ILE A 81 16.38 -9.09 -13.09
N ALA A 82 16.84 -8.27 -14.04
CA ALA A 82 17.62 -8.75 -15.19
C ALA A 82 18.91 -9.45 -14.76
N TRP A 83 19.59 -8.92 -13.75
CA TRP A 83 20.81 -9.51 -13.21
C TRP A 83 20.57 -10.85 -12.50
N GLU A 84 19.44 -11.01 -11.80
CA GLU A 84 19.00 -12.28 -11.21
C GLU A 84 18.44 -13.27 -12.25
N GLY A 85 18.36 -12.88 -13.53
CA GLY A 85 17.86 -13.73 -14.63
C GLY A 85 16.34 -13.78 -14.76
N GLY A 86 15.61 -12.84 -14.16
CA GLY A 86 14.17 -12.68 -14.32
C GLY A 86 13.78 -11.89 -15.58
N ASP A 87 12.50 -11.59 -15.70
CA ASP A 87 11.86 -10.81 -16.75
C ASP A 87 11.44 -9.42 -16.23
N PRO A 88 12.25 -8.37 -16.47
CA PRO A 88 11.96 -7.00 -16.01
C PRO A 88 10.66 -6.40 -16.56
N ASP A 89 10.16 -6.89 -17.70
CA ASP A 89 8.97 -6.33 -18.32
C ASP A 89 7.69 -6.96 -17.75
N ARG A 90 7.82 -8.06 -16.99
CA ARG A 90 6.72 -8.69 -16.25
C ARG A 90 6.81 -8.49 -14.74
N GLU A 91 8.02 -8.35 -14.19
CA GLU A 91 8.25 -8.42 -12.75
C GLU A 91 8.39 -7.04 -12.06
N THR A 92 8.36 -5.94 -12.83
CA THR A 92 8.22 -4.59 -12.30
C THR A 92 7.52 -3.68 -13.32
N LEU A 93 7.01 -2.53 -12.86
CA LEU A 93 6.40 -1.54 -13.74
C LEU A 93 7.45 -0.90 -14.64
N THR A 94 7.06 -0.58 -15.88
CA THR A 94 7.88 0.25 -16.79
C THR A 94 7.14 1.55 -17.07
N ILE A 95 7.72 2.68 -16.64
CA ILE A 95 7.18 4.00 -16.95
C ILE A 95 7.60 4.37 -18.37
N LEU A 96 6.62 4.55 -19.27
CA LEU A 96 6.87 5.08 -20.60
C LEU A 96 7.32 6.53 -20.51
N ARG A 97 8.39 6.87 -21.23
CA ARG A 97 8.76 8.26 -21.43
C ARG A 97 7.79 8.91 -22.41
N THR A 98 7.47 10.16 -22.18
CA THR A 98 6.78 10.98 -23.18
C THR A 98 7.65 11.16 -24.41
N ARG A 99 7.07 11.65 -25.50
CA ARG A 99 7.79 12.04 -26.72
C ARG A 99 8.89 13.09 -26.46
N THR A 100 8.80 13.84 -25.36
CA THR A 100 9.80 14.83 -24.94
C THR A 100 10.81 14.27 -23.93
N GLY A 101 10.71 12.98 -23.58
CA GLY A 101 11.63 12.28 -22.67
C GLY A 101 11.30 12.38 -21.18
N THR A 102 10.19 13.04 -20.81
CA THR A 102 9.76 13.17 -19.40
C THR A 102 9.08 11.88 -18.89
N CYS A 103 9.02 11.71 -17.56
CA CYS A 103 8.39 10.54 -16.92
C CYS A 103 6.86 10.59 -16.89
N TYR A 104 6.29 11.77 -17.07
CA TYR A 104 4.86 12.03 -17.03
C TYR A 104 4.53 13.23 -17.92
N PHE A 105 3.25 13.39 -18.23
CA PHE A 105 2.69 14.49 -19.01
C PHE A 105 1.75 15.32 -18.13
N THR A 106 1.66 16.64 -18.36
CA THR A 106 0.70 17.52 -17.66
C THR A 106 -0.33 18.02 -18.65
N ASP A 107 -1.61 17.74 -18.40
CA ASP A 107 -2.71 18.23 -19.22
C ASP A 107 -2.94 19.75 -19.05
N ARG A 108 -3.72 20.34 -19.96
CA ARG A 108 -4.09 21.76 -19.96
C ARG A 108 -4.84 22.24 -18.71
N ALA A 109 -5.35 21.33 -17.88
CA ALA A 109 -6.00 21.61 -16.60
C ALA A 109 -5.07 21.35 -15.40
N GLY A 110 -3.78 21.05 -15.63
CA GLY A 110 -2.77 20.83 -14.61
C GLY A 110 -2.74 19.41 -14.04
N GLY A 111 -3.50 18.46 -14.60
CA GLY A 111 -3.47 17.06 -14.18
C GLY A 111 -2.22 16.34 -14.67
N ALA A 112 -1.56 15.57 -13.79
CA ALA A 112 -0.39 14.78 -14.13
C ALA A 112 -0.78 13.37 -14.59
N TRP A 113 -0.23 12.92 -15.71
CA TRP A 113 -0.55 11.65 -16.36
C TRP A 113 0.69 10.80 -16.56
N ARG A 114 0.63 9.52 -16.20
CA ARG A 114 1.67 8.52 -16.50
C ARG A 114 1.11 7.40 -17.35
N CYS A 115 1.98 6.72 -18.10
CA CYS A 115 1.60 5.56 -18.89
C CYS A 115 2.59 4.41 -18.67
N THR A 116 2.07 3.19 -18.53
CA THR A 116 2.88 1.96 -18.44
C THR A 116 2.34 0.94 -19.44
N PRO A 117 3.17 0.01 -19.93
CA PRO A 117 2.65 -1.21 -20.55
C PRO A 117 1.72 -1.94 -19.59
N PHE A 118 0.70 -2.60 -20.13
CA PHE A 118 -0.10 -3.56 -19.37
C PHE A 118 0.72 -4.83 -19.18
N ILE A 119 0.76 -5.36 -17.96
CA ILE A 119 1.44 -6.64 -17.68
C ILE A 119 0.47 -7.77 -18.03
N GLU A 120 0.80 -8.50 -19.09
CA GLU A 120 -0.03 -9.55 -19.66
C GLU A 120 0.04 -10.85 -18.84
N HIS A 121 -1.02 -11.66 -18.95
CA HIS A 121 -1.16 -12.96 -18.27
C HIS A 121 -1.09 -12.88 -16.74
N THR A 122 -1.76 -11.86 -16.18
CA THR A 122 -1.83 -11.66 -14.74
C THR A 122 -3.25 -11.40 -14.27
N VAL A 123 -3.57 -11.90 -13.07
CA VAL A 123 -4.76 -11.53 -12.33
C VAL A 123 -4.41 -10.61 -11.16
N CYS A 124 -5.29 -9.64 -10.91
CA CYS A 124 -5.28 -8.80 -9.72
C CYS A 124 -6.46 -9.23 -8.84
N LEU A 125 -6.15 -9.74 -7.65
CA LEU A 125 -7.14 -10.28 -6.72
C LEU A 125 -7.64 -9.17 -5.81
N GLN A 126 -8.96 -9.07 -5.59
CA GLN A 126 -9.51 -8.03 -4.72
C GLN A 126 -9.48 -8.39 -3.23
N ALA A 127 -9.37 -9.68 -2.91
CA ALA A 127 -9.28 -10.18 -1.55
C ALA A 127 -8.41 -11.44 -1.47
N ALA A 128 -7.85 -11.71 -0.30
CA ALA A 128 -7.18 -12.95 0.02
C ALA A 128 -8.23 -14.06 0.21
N GLU A 129 -8.71 -14.66 -0.88
CA GLU A 129 -9.75 -15.70 -0.79
C GLU A 129 -9.22 -17.01 -0.20
N THR A 130 -7.92 -17.27 -0.31
CA THR A 130 -7.29 -18.48 0.22
C THR A 130 -5.95 -18.18 0.89
N PRO A 131 -5.52 -19.02 1.87
CA PRO A 131 -4.19 -18.92 2.47
C PRO A 131 -3.04 -18.96 1.45
N GLU A 132 -3.19 -19.71 0.35
CA GLU A 132 -2.16 -19.82 -0.70
C GLU A 132 -1.97 -18.49 -1.44
N LEU A 133 -3.06 -17.78 -1.71
CA LEU A 133 -2.99 -16.44 -2.33
C LEU A 133 -2.40 -15.42 -1.36
N PHE A 134 -2.75 -15.53 -0.07
CA PHE A 134 -2.16 -14.67 0.95
C PHE A 134 -0.65 -14.91 1.09
N TYR A 135 -0.22 -16.17 1.07
CA TYR A 135 1.19 -16.57 1.01
C TYR A 135 1.91 -16.02 -0.21
N ALA A 136 1.32 -16.16 -1.41
CA ALA A 136 1.91 -15.67 -2.65
C ALA A 136 2.11 -14.14 -2.62
N SER A 137 1.14 -13.40 -2.09
CA SER A 137 1.26 -11.95 -1.90
C SER A 137 2.37 -11.59 -0.90
N ALA A 138 2.47 -12.33 0.20
CA ALA A 138 3.50 -12.13 1.21
C ALA A 138 4.89 -12.33 0.62
N LYS A 139 5.07 -13.40 -0.16
CA LYS A 139 6.31 -13.69 -0.87
C LYS A 139 6.68 -12.60 -1.86
N ALA A 140 5.71 -12.03 -2.57
CA ALA A 140 5.94 -10.91 -3.49
C ALA A 140 6.43 -9.64 -2.76
N PHE A 141 5.79 -9.25 -1.65
CA PHE A 141 6.24 -8.10 -0.85
C PHE A 141 7.59 -8.34 -0.15
N GLY A 142 7.83 -9.55 0.35
CA GLY A 142 9.14 -9.92 0.89
C GLY A 142 10.22 -9.84 -0.19
N ARG A 143 9.92 -10.32 -1.40
CA ARG A 143 10.81 -10.22 -2.56
C ARG A 143 11.07 -8.78 -2.97
N PHE A 144 10.05 -7.92 -2.93
CA PHE A 144 10.19 -6.49 -3.18
C PHE A 144 11.21 -5.85 -2.21
N GLN A 145 11.10 -6.15 -0.92
CA GLN A 145 12.08 -5.72 0.10
C GLN A 145 13.49 -6.23 -0.22
N ARG A 146 13.63 -7.51 -0.61
CA ARG A 146 14.92 -8.13 -0.97
C ARG A 146 15.56 -7.47 -2.20
N LEU A 147 14.77 -7.25 -3.25
CA LEU A 147 15.26 -6.66 -4.50
C LEU A 147 15.74 -5.22 -4.29
N LEU A 148 15.16 -4.50 -3.33
CA LEU A 148 15.48 -3.11 -2.99
C LEU A 148 16.48 -2.96 -1.83
N LYS A 149 17.06 -4.06 -1.32
CA LYS A 149 17.92 -4.03 -0.13
C LYS A 149 19.09 -3.04 -0.20
N ASP A 150 19.64 -2.82 -1.40
CA ASP A 150 20.78 -1.95 -1.66
C ASP A 150 20.38 -0.60 -2.32
N TYR A 151 19.08 -0.33 -2.48
CA TYR A 151 18.60 0.96 -2.95
C TYR A 151 18.78 2.02 -1.85
N PRO A 152 19.32 3.22 -2.15
CA PRO A 152 19.52 4.27 -1.16
C PRO A 152 18.16 4.90 -0.76
N ALA A 153 17.49 4.30 0.23
CA ALA A 153 16.14 4.66 0.63
C ALA A 153 15.99 6.13 1.04
N ASP A 154 17.03 6.72 1.65
CA ASP A 154 17.10 8.13 2.04
C ASP A 154 17.04 9.14 0.88
N THR A 155 17.19 8.66 -0.37
CA THR A 155 17.05 9.49 -1.58
C THR A 155 15.61 9.63 -2.06
N LEU A 156 14.69 8.82 -1.52
CA LEU A 156 13.26 8.90 -1.85
C LEU A 156 12.59 10.06 -1.11
N PHE A 157 11.65 10.70 -1.78
CA PHE A 157 10.79 11.72 -1.17
C PHE A 157 9.66 11.06 -0.36
N GLU A 158 9.21 11.69 0.72
CA GLU A 158 7.92 11.35 1.33
C GLU A 158 6.79 11.88 0.43
N THR A 159 6.15 11.00 -0.35
CA THR A 159 5.05 11.40 -1.25
C THR A 159 3.80 11.81 -0.47
N ILE A 160 3.64 11.27 0.73
CA ILE A 160 2.70 11.71 1.75
C ILE A 160 3.49 11.94 3.04
N GLU A 161 3.66 13.20 3.45
CA GLU A 161 4.41 13.54 4.66
C GLU A 161 3.83 12.82 5.89
N LYS A 162 4.71 12.21 6.70
CA LYS A 162 4.33 11.59 7.98
C LYS A 162 3.27 10.51 7.82
N PHE A 163 3.32 9.74 6.72
CA PHE A 163 2.28 8.77 6.39
C PHE A 163 2.09 7.72 7.50
N HIS A 164 3.16 7.05 7.91
CA HIS A 164 3.22 6.10 9.02
C HIS A 164 3.96 6.66 10.25
N ASP A 165 3.86 7.98 10.48
CA ASP A 165 4.28 8.59 11.74
C ASP A 165 3.11 8.45 12.74
N THR A 166 3.10 7.32 13.47
CA THR A 166 2.02 7.02 14.42
C THR A 166 1.98 8.01 15.59
N GLU A 167 3.11 8.64 15.96
CA GLU A 167 3.13 9.74 16.93
C GLU A 167 2.34 10.95 16.40
N ASN A 168 2.51 11.28 15.12
CA ASN A 168 1.74 12.34 14.46
C ASN A 168 0.25 11.99 14.38
N ARG A 169 -0.09 10.74 14.06
CA ARG A 169 -1.49 10.29 14.05
C ARG A 169 -2.13 10.44 15.42
N LEU A 170 -1.42 10.07 16.49
CA LEU A 170 -1.88 10.28 17.87
C LEU A 170 -2.06 11.79 18.21
N ARG A 171 -1.13 12.65 17.78
CA ARG A 171 -1.27 14.12 17.96
C ARG A 171 -2.49 14.66 17.24
N ASN A 172 -2.75 14.23 16.01
CA ASN A 172 -3.92 14.66 15.24
C ASN A 172 -5.22 14.18 15.89
N PHE A 173 -5.26 12.93 16.35
CA PHE A 173 -6.39 12.39 17.12
C PHE A 173 -6.69 13.24 18.36
N ARG A 174 -5.68 13.58 19.16
CA ARG A 174 -5.87 14.42 20.36
C ARG A 174 -6.45 15.79 20.02
N LYS A 175 -6.01 16.42 18.92
CA LYS A 175 -6.57 17.69 18.43
C LYS A 175 -8.01 17.55 17.99
N ALA A 176 -8.35 16.50 17.24
CA ALA A 176 -9.72 16.25 16.80
C ALA A 176 -10.66 15.99 17.99
N LEU A 177 -10.20 15.24 18.99
CA LEU A 177 -10.91 14.97 20.23
C LEU A 177 -11.16 16.24 21.05
N GLU A 178 -10.17 17.12 21.18
CA GLU A 178 -10.31 18.40 21.88
C GLU A 178 -11.27 19.35 21.16
N ALA A 179 -11.22 19.38 19.82
CA ALA A 179 -12.09 20.23 19.02
C ALA A 179 -13.54 19.76 19.00
N ASP A 180 -13.78 18.44 19.02
CA ASP A 180 -15.08 17.76 18.99
C ASP A 180 -16.14 18.49 18.16
N LYS A 181 -15.79 18.85 16.90
CA LYS A 181 -16.56 19.79 16.06
C LYS A 181 -18.03 19.39 15.87
N LEU A 182 -18.33 18.11 16.05
CA LEU A 182 -19.64 17.50 15.81
C LEU A 182 -20.31 16.98 17.09
N GLY A 183 -19.69 17.15 18.27
CA GLY A 183 -20.22 16.62 19.53
C GLY A 183 -20.23 15.08 19.59
N ARG A 184 -19.35 14.42 18.83
CA ARG A 184 -19.31 12.96 18.67
C ARG A 184 -18.48 12.28 19.77
N ALA A 185 -17.56 13.01 20.42
CA ALA A 185 -16.66 12.46 21.43
C ALA A 185 -17.41 11.77 22.60
N ALA A 186 -18.57 12.30 22.99
CA ALA A 186 -19.37 11.73 24.09
C ALA A 186 -19.83 10.28 23.81
N GLY A 187 -19.97 9.89 22.54
CA GLY A 187 -20.43 8.56 22.12
C GLY A 187 -19.34 7.53 21.88
N VAL A 188 -18.06 7.89 22.06
CA VAL A 188 -16.89 7.03 21.71
C VAL A 188 -15.85 6.95 22.84
N ARG A 189 -16.32 6.98 24.09
CA ARG A 189 -15.44 7.02 25.27
C ARG A 189 -14.51 5.80 25.37
N ASP A 190 -15.02 4.62 25.05
CA ASP A 190 -14.26 3.38 25.13
C ASP A 190 -13.16 3.33 24.07
N GLU A 191 -13.46 3.81 22.86
CA GLU A 191 -12.50 3.95 21.75
C GLU A 191 -11.43 5.00 22.06
N VAL A 192 -11.81 6.12 22.68
CA VAL A 192 -10.85 7.14 23.15
C VAL A 192 -9.91 6.56 24.19
N GLU A 193 -10.44 5.89 25.22
CA GLU A 193 -9.64 5.26 26.27
C GLU A 193 -8.72 4.17 25.70
N PHE A 194 -9.19 3.42 24.70
CA PHE A 194 -8.39 2.41 24.00
C PHE A 194 -7.11 2.99 23.40
N VAL A 195 -7.22 4.15 22.73
CA VAL A 195 -6.08 4.87 22.15
C VAL A 195 -5.19 5.43 23.26
N LEU A 196 -5.77 6.07 24.27
CA LEU A 196 -4.98 6.72 25.33
C LEU A 196 -4.12 5.73 26.10
N ARG A 197 -4.65 4.53 26.44
CA ARG A 197 -3.89 3.45 27.09
C ARG A 197 -2.70 2.95 26.27
N ARG A 198 -2.74 3.11 24.94
CA ARG A 198 -1.69 2.68 24.00
C ARG A 198 -0.91 3.84 23.41
N SER A 199 -0.95 5.01 24.06
CA SER A 199 -0.19 6.18 23.60
C SER A 199 1.32 5.92 23.49
N ALA A 200 1.87 5.09 24.39
CA ALA A 200 3.29 4.74 24.38
C ALA A 200 3.66 3.87 23.17
N ASP A 201 2.78 2.94 22.78
CA ASP A 201 2.99 2.06 21.64
C ASP A 201 3.25 2.84 20.35
N CYS A 202 2.58 3.98 20.17
CA CYS A 202 2.69 4.84 18.99
C CYS A 202 4.12 5.33 18.70
N SER A 203 5.06 5.23 19.65
CA SER A 203 6.45 5.66 19.48
C SER A 203 7.43 4.49 19.28
N VAL A 204 7.01 3.23 19.50
CA VAL A 204 7.91 2.06 19.59
C VAL A 204 8.79 1.88 18.34
N ALA A 205 8.19 1.96 17.15
CA ALA A 205 8.93 1.81 15.89
C ALA A 205 9.86 2.99 15.60
N LEU A 206 9.37 4.22 15.79
CA LEU A 206 10.14 5.44 15.52
C LEU A 206 11.27 5.63 16.53
N GLU A 207 11.08 5.26 17.80
CA GLU A 207 12.16 5.22 18.79
C GLU A 207 13.22 4.19 18.43
N ALA A 208 12.82 3.00 17.99
CA ALA A 208 13.76 1.97 17.53
C ALA A 208 14.54 2.42 16.29
N GLN A 209 13.91 3.12 15.36
CA GLN A 209 14.58 3.74 14.22
C GLN A 209 15.56 4.84 14.65
N ARG A 210 15.13 5.79 15.50
CA ARG A 210 15.98 6.87 16.03
C ARG A 210 17.17 6.33 16.83
N ALA A 211 16.99 5.19 17.49
CA ALA A 211 18.05 4.47 18.20
C ALA A 211 18.95 3.61 17.28
N GLY A 212 18.70 3.59 15.96
CA GLY A 212 19.47 2.82 14.99
C GLY A 212 19.23 1.30 15.03
N LYS A 213 18.20 0.83 15.73
CA LYS A 213 17.84 -0.60 15.81
C LYS A 213 17.12 -1.07 14.54
N LEU A 214 16.19 -0.27 14.04
CA LEU A 214 15.48 -0.54 12.80
C LEU A 214 16.10 0.29 11.66
N PRO A 215 16.59 -0.36 10.58
CA PRO A 215 17.16 0.35 9.45
C PRO A 215 16.07 1.03 8.62
N LEU A 216 16.43 2.14 7.98
CA LEU A 216 15.61 2.74 6.95
C LEU A 216 15.66 1.87 5.68
N ARG A 217 14.49 1.57 5.11
CA ARG A 217 14.34 0.80 3.87
C ARG A 217 13.43 1.51 2.89
N VAL A 218 13.47 1.07 1.64
CA VAL A 218 12.39 1.38 0.70
C VAL A 218 11.18 0.56 1.11
N THR A 219 10.07 1.20 1.39
CA THR A 219 8.80 0.55 1.74
C THR A 219 7.73 0.89 0.73
N HIS A 220 6.78 -0.02 0.56
CA HIS A 220 5.62 0.16 -0.30
C HIS A 220 4.57 1.04 0.36
N ASN A 221 4.33 0.86 1.67
CA ASN A 221 3.39 1.60 2.52
C ASN A 221 1.88 1.40 2.22
N ASP A 222 1.50 0.71 1.15
CA ASP A 222 0.13 0.25 0.91
C ASP A 222 0.11 -1.22 0.44
N THR A 223 0.38 -2.16 1.35
CA THR A 223 0.67 -3.57 1.00
C THR A 223 -0.59 -4.44 0.96
N LYS A 224 -1.67 -3.90 0.40
CA LYS A 224 -2.89 -4.67 0.12
C LYS A 224 -2.61 -5.73 -0.94
N LEU A 225 -3.30 -6.86 -0.83
CA LEU A 225 -3.12 -7.99 -1.75
C LEU A 225 -3.45 -7.63 -3.21
N ASN A 226 -4.36 -6.68 -3.44
CA ASN A 226 -4.68 -6.19 -4.79
C ASN A 226 -3.56 -5.35 -5.44
N ASN A 227 -2.53 -4.97 -4.67
CA ASN A 227 -1.32 -4.35 -5.20
C ASN A 227 -0.25 -5.38 -5.64
N VAL A 228 -0.62 -6.66 -5.74
CA VAL A 228 0.22 -7.71 -6.31
C VAL A 228 -0.48 -8.32 -7.53
N LEU A 229 0.21 -8.27 -8.67
CA LEU A 229 -0.17 -9.01 -9.87
C LEU A 229 0.30 -10.46 -9.75
N MET A 230 -0.64 -11.39 -9.82
CA MET A 230 -0.38 -12.84 -9.79
C MET A 230 -0.34 -13.38 -11.21
N ASP A 231 0.61 -14.26 -11.51
CA ASP A 231 0.68 -14.95 -12.79
C ASP A 231 -0.52 -15.92 -12.93
N GLU A 232 -1.25 -15.81 -14.05
CA GLU A 232 -2.48 -16.58 -14.30
C GLU A 232 -2.28 -18.11 -14.31
N LYS A 233 -1.06 -18.59 -14.62
CA LYS A 233 -0.80 -20.02 -14.78
C LYS A 233 -0.26 -20.65 -13.50
N THR A 234 0.62 -19.94 -12.81
CA THR A 234 1.36 -20.46 -11.65
C THR A 234 0.74 -20.03 -10.32
N GLY A 235 0.01 -18.92 -10.30
CA GLY A 235 -0.48 -18.30 -9.07
C GLY A 235 0.60 -17.57 -8.26
N GLU A 236 1.82 -17.42 -8.81
CA GLU A 236 2.90 -16.69 -8.14
C GLU A 236 2.70 -15.17 -8.26
N GLY A 237 3.01 -14.43 -7.19
CA GLY A 237 3.03 -12.97 -7.24
C GLY A 237 4.28 -12.48 -7.97
N ILE A 238 4.09 -11.91 -9.16
CA ILE A 238 5.21 -11.54 -10.04
C ILE A 238 5.56 -10.06 -10.02
N CYS A 239 4.60 -9.17 -9.76
CA CYS A 239 4.84 -7.73 -9.81
C CYS A 239 4.04 -6.99 -8.73
N VAL A 240 4.75 -6.19 -7.92
CA VAL A 240 4.14 -5.23 -7.00
C VAL A 240 3.83 -3.95 -7.78
N ILE A 241 2.58 -3.50 -7.71
CA ILE A 241 2.06 -2.31 -8.38
C ILE A 241 1.59 -1.27 -7.36
N ASP A 242 1.08 -0.13 -7.83
CA ASP A 242 0.67 1.00 -6.99
C ASP A 242 1.81 1.64 -6.17
N LEU A 243 2.90 1.95 -6.86
CA LEU A 243 4.13 2.45 -6.26
C LEU A 243 4.09 3.92 -5.81
N ASP A 244 2.90 4.53 -5.69
CA ASP A 244 2.74 5.96 -5.40
C ASP A 244 3.11 6.33 -3.96
N THR A 245 2.99 5.35 -3.06
CA THR A 245 3.39 5.47 -1.66
C THR A 245 4.74 4.82 -1.40
N VAL A 246 5.52 4.49 -2.44
CA VAL A 246 6.90 4.05 -2.27
C VAL A 246 7.78 5.21 -1.82
N MET A 247 8.29 5.10 -0.60
CA MET A 247 9.06 6.13 0.09
C MET A 247 9.95 5.48 1.18
N PRO A 248 10.79 6.25 1.89
CA PRO A 248 11.57 5.71 2.98
C PRO A 248 10.66 5.27 4.14
N GLY A 249 10.94 4.12 4.75
CA GLY A 249 10.18 3.62 5.88
C GLY A 249 10.87 2.45 6.58
N LEU A 250 10.09 1.64 7.30
CA LEU A 250 10.54 0.45 8.02
C LEU A 250 9.86 -0.79 7.44
N ALA A 251 10.59 -1.88 7.20
CA ALA A 251 9.99 -3.11 6.64
C ALA A 251 8.80 -3.64 7.47
N ILE A 252 8.79 -3.37 8.77
CA ILE A 252 7.70 -3.76 9.67
C ILE A 252 6.38 -3.04 9.33
N ASN A 253 6.42 -1.88 8.68
CA ASN A 253 5.22 -1.15 8.24
C ASN A 253 4.54 -1.90 7.08
N ASP A 254 5.32 -2.29 6.06
CA ASP A 254 4.82 -3.08 4.93
C ASP A 254 4.25 -4.43 5.39
N PHE A 255 5.00 -5.14 6.25
CA PHE A 255 4.53 -6.38 6.85
C PHE A 255 3.23 -6.16 7.63
N GLY A 256 3.21 -5.11 8.47
CA GLY A 256 2.11 -4.81 9.35
C GLY A 256 0.81 -4.46 8.64
N ASP A 257 0.88 -3.66 7.57
CA ASP A 257 -0.31 -3.24 6.83
C ASP A 257 -0.96 -4.42 6.07
N SER A 258 -0.16 -5.35 5.54
CA SER A 258 -0.70 -6.60 4.99
C SER A 258 -1.38 -7.46 6.05
N ILE A 259 -0.80 -7.59 7.24
CA ILE A 259 -1.40 -8.37 8.34
C ILE A 259 -2.71 -7.71 8.81
N ARG A 260 -2.71 -6.39 8.99
CA ARG A 260 -3.89 -5.61 9.38
C ARG A 260 -5.07 -5.92 8.45
N PHE A 261 -4.83 -5.93 7.14
CA PHE A 261 -5.87 -6.17 6.15
C PHE A 261 -6.23 -7.65 6.00
N GLY A 262 -5.22 -8.54 5.92
CA GLY A 262 -5.41 -9.91 5.46
C GLY A 262 -5.45 -11.01 6.52
N ALA A 263 -5.04 -10.74 7.77
CA ALA A 263 -5.07 -11.74 8.84
C ALA A 263 -6.39 -11.73 9.65
N ASN A 264 -7.52 -11.56 8.95
CA ASN A 264 -8.86 -11.63 9.53
C ASN A 264 -9.89 -12.01 8.44
N HIS A 265 -11.05 -12.54 8.85
CA HIS A 265 -12.09 -13.03 7.93
C HIS A 265 -13.24 -12.04 7.70
N SER A 266 -13.13 -10.83 8.24
CA SER A 266 -14.22 -9.85 8.25
C SER A 266 -13.92 -8.68 7.32
N ALA A 267 -14.97 -8.00 6.88
CA ALA A 267 -14.79 -6.70 6.24
C ALA A 267 -14.20 -5.70 7.24
N GLU A 268 -13.41 -4.74 6.74
CA GLU A 268 -12.82 -3.69 7.57
C GLU A 268 -13.88 -2.88 8.34
N ASP A 269 -15.12 -2.83 7.86
CA ASP A 269 -16.22 -2.10 8.49
C ASP A 269 -17.35 -3.00 9.03
N GLU A 270 -17.05 -4.27 9.35
CA GLU A 270 -17.99 -5.21 9.99
C GLU A 270 -18.54 -4.64 11.31
N ARG A 271 -19.87 -4.67 11.44
CA ARG A 271 -20.62 -4.13 12.59
C ARG A 271 -20.70 -5.13 13.74
N ASP A 272 -20.72 -6.42 13.40
CA ASP A 272 -20.74 -7.51 14.38
C ASP A 272 -19.31 -7.89 14.79
N LEU A 273 -18.81 -7.24 15.84
CA LEU A 273 -17.47 -7.47 16.36
C LEU A 273 -17.24 -8.89 16.88
N SER A 274 -18.28 -9.72 17.05
CA SER A 274 -18.10 -11.13 17.42
C SER A 274 -17.50 -11.96 16.28
N LYS A 275 -17.62 -11.50 15.03
CA LYS A 275 -17.00 -12.11 13.85
C LYS A 275 -15.58 -11.61 13.59
N VAL A 276 -15.23 -10.46 14.14
CA VAL A 276 -13.91 -9.85 13.93
C VAL A 276 -12.90 -10.53 14.85
N ASN A 277 -12.03 -11.32 14.24
CA ASN A 277 -10.93 -11.99 14.95
C ASN A 277 -9.63 -11.87 14.17
N PHE A 278 -8.54 -11.67 14.89
CA PHE A 278 -7.20 -11.87 14.33
C PHE A 278 -6.96 -13.38 14.19
N ASP A 279 -6.61 -13.81 12.98
CA ASP A 279 -6.32 -15.21 12.67
C ASP A 279 -4.81 -15.45 12.70
N LEU A 280 -4.34 -16.12 13.76
CA LEU A 280 -2.94 -16.48 13.94
C LEU A 280 -2.42 -17.43 12.84
N GLY A 281 -3.27 -18.28 12.27
CA GLY A 281 -2.91 -19.16 11.17
C GLY A 281 -2.63 -18.37 9.89
N LEU A 282 -3.46 -17.38 9.57
CA LEU A 282 -3.21 -16.47 8.44
C LEU A 282 -1.96 -15.60 8.69
N PHE A 283 -1.75 -15.12 9.92
CA PHE A 283 -0.51 -14.45 10.29
C PHE A 283 0.71 -15.34 10.04
N GLU A 284 0.64 -16.62 10.43
CA GLU A 284 1.73 -17.58 10.23
C GLU A 284 2.00 -17.82 8.73
N VAL A 285 0.94 -17.98 7.94
CA VAL A 285 1.01 -18.15 6.48
C VAL A 285 1.71 -16.95 5.83
N TYR A 286 1.29 -15.73 6.17
CA TYR A 286 1.91 -14.52 5.64
C TYR A 286 3.36 -14.38 6.11
N THR A 287 3.63 -14.61 7.39
CA THR A 287 4.98 -14.55 7.97
C THR A 287 5.94 -15.46 7.22
N LYS A 288 5.54 -16.71 6.97
CA LYS A 288 6.34 -17.66 6.21
C LYS A 288 6.65 -17.13 4.80
N GLY A 289 5.63 -16.68 4.06
CA GLY A 289 5.81 -16.20 2.69
C GLY A 289 6.67 -14.95 2.61
N PHE A 290 6.43 -13.97 3.49
CA PHE A 290 7.18 -12.73 3.57
C PHE A 290 8.66 -12.98 3.86
N LEU A 291 8.97 -13.81 4.87
CA LEU A 291 10.36 -14.13 5.22
C LEU A 291 11.08 -14.92 4.11
N GLU A 292 10.40 -15.86 3.45
CA GLU A 292 10.94 -16.55 2.27
C GLU A 292 11.25 -15.55 1.14
N GLY A 293 10.34 -14.61 0.87
CA GLY A 293 10.54 -13.56 -0.11
C GLY A 293 11.71 -12.63 0.24
N CYS A 294 11.84 -12.26 1.51
CA CYS A 294 12.97 -11.46 2.01
C CYS A 294 14.31 -12.17 1.85
N GLY A 295 14.35 -13.51 1.80
CA GLY A 295 15.58 -14.26 1.56
C GLY A 295 16.70 -13.92 2.54
N GLY A 296 16.36 -13.70 3.83
CA GLY A 296 17.33 -13.45 4.90
C GLY A 296 17.91 -12.03 4.98
N ILE A 297 17.35 -11.04 4.26
CA ILE A 297 17.86 -9.65 4.30
C ILE A 297 17.45 -8.86 5.56
N LEU A 298 16.52 -9.37 6.36
CA LEU A 298 16.06 -8.71 7.58
C LEU A 298 17.05 -8.92 8.72
N THR A 299 17.26 -7.86 9.49
CA THR A 299 18.09 -7.91 10.70
C THR A 299 17.36 -8.63 11.84
N PRO A 300 18.08 -9.12 12.87
CA PRO A 300 17.44 -9.69 14.06
C PRO A 300 16.44 -8.74 14.74
N ALA A 301 16.72 -7.44 14.75
CA ALA A 301 15.83 -6.44 15.31
C ALA A 301 14.55 -6.29 14.47
N GLU A 302 14.64 -6.33 13.14
CA GLU A 302 13.43 -6.27 12.31
C GLU A 302 12.53 -7.48 12.51
N LEU A 303 13.12 -8.67 12.62
CA LEU A 303 12.38 -9.91 12.93
C LEU A 303 11.66 -9.79 14.28
N GLU A 304 12.34 -9.31 15.32
CA GLU A 304 11.74 -9.06 16.63
C GLU A 304 10.56 -8.07 16.55
N TYR A 305 10.61 -7.09 15.64
CA TYR A 305 9.61 -6.05 15.50
C TYR A 305 8.49 -6.36 14.48
N LEU A 306 8.49 -7.52 13.79
CA LEU A 306 7.38 -7.88 12.90
C LEU A 306 6.01 -7.92 13.62
N PRO A 307 5.87 -8.51 14.84
CA PRO A 307 4.62 -8.43 15.59
C PRO A 307 4.22 -6.98 15.94
N TRP A 308 5.21 -6.12 16.22
CA TRP A 308 4.98 -4.69 16.42
C TRP A 308 4.47 -4.01 15.16
N GLY A 309 5.02 -4.33 13.99
CA GLY A 309 4.54 -3.84 12.70
C GLY A 309 3.04 -4.08 12.53
N ALA A 310 2.60 -5.33 12.72
CA ALA A 310 1.18 -5.70 12.67
C ALA A 310 0.33 -4.86 13.63
N LYS A 311 0.70 -4.84 14.92
CA LYS A 311 -0.03 -4.09 15.94
C LYS A 311 -0.10 -2.60 15.64
N LEU A 312 1.01 -1.99 15.22
CA LEU A 312 1.11 -0.54 14.99
C LEU A 312 0.34 -0.10 13.76
N MET A 313 0.41 -0.84 12.65
CA MET A 313 -0.36 -0.49 11.45
C MET A 313 -1.86 -0.64 11.68
N THR A 314 -2.29 -1.65 12.43
CA THR A 314 -3.70 -1.77 12.84
C THR A 314 -4.13 -0.64 13.79
N LEU A 315 -3.32 -0.34 14.82
CA LEU A 315 -3.62 0.74 15.76
C LEU A 315 -3.67 2.11 15.07
N GLU A 316 -2.67 2.41 14.24
CA GLU A 316 -2.58 3.65 13.49
C GLU A 316 -3.80 3.85 12.58
N CYS A 317 -4.20 2.81 11.84
CA CYS A 317 -5.36 2.86 10.98
C CYS A 317 -6.66 3.10 11.78
N GLY A 318 -6.82 2.39 12.91
CA GLY A 318 -7.95 2.63 13.83
C GLY A 318 -8.00 4.06 14.38
N ILE A 319 -6.85 4.62 14.77
CA ILE A 319 -6.73 6.02 15.21
C ILE A 319 -7.13 6.97 14.09
N ARG A 320 -6.71 6.72 12.84
CA ARG A 320 -7.07 7.53 11.67
C ARG A 320 -8.58 7.50 11.42
N PHE A 321 -9.22 6.33 11.49
CA PHE A 321 -10.67 6.21 11.34
C PHE A 321 -11.43 6.95 12.45
N LEU A 322 -11.00 6.80 13.70
CA LEU A 322 -11.62 7.51 14.82
C LEU A 322 -11.47 9.03 14.69
N THR A 323 -10.28 9.49 14.27
CA THR A 323 -10.01 10.90 14.02
C THR A 323 -10.93 11.45 12.94
N ASP A 324 -11.04 10.76 11.82
CA ASP A 324 -11.91 11.20 10.71
C ASP A 324 -13.39 11.19 11.12
N TYR A 325 -13.83 10.20 11.89
CA TYR A 325 -15.18 10.19 12.48
C TYR A 325 -15.44 11.40 13.38
N LEU A 326 -14.47 11.82 14.20
CA LEU A 326 -14.62 13.02 15.03
C LEU A 326 -14.62 14.32 14.21
N GLU A 327 -13.92 14.34 13.08
CA GLU A 327 -13.80 15.50 12.20
C GLU A 327 -14.92 15.63 11.15
N GLY A 328 -15.72 14.58 10.95
CA GLY A 328 -16.88 14.60 10.07
C GLY A 328 -16.75 13.83 8.78
N ASP A 329 -15.93 12.78 8.77
CA ASP A 329 -15.82 11.81 7.67
C ASP A 329 -15.39 12.47 6.35
N HIS A 330 -14.32 13.29 6.40
CA HIS A 330 -13.85 14.08 5.27
C HIS A 330 -12.64 13.46 4.57
N TYR A 331 -11.90 12.59 5.26
CA TYR A 331 -10.70 11.94 4.73
C TYR A 331 -11.02 10.61 4.05
N PHE A 332 -11.75 9.71 4.73
CA PHE A 332 -12.16 8.42 4.17
C PHE A 332 -13.54 8.52 3.54
N ALA A 333 -13.71 7.92 2.35
CA ALA A 333 -15.02 7.77 1.76
C ALA A 333 -15.95 6.98 2.69
N VAL A 334 -17.13 7.54 2.94
CA VAL A 334 -18.21 6.90 3.70
C VAL A 334 -19.47 6.78 2.86
N HIS A 335 -20.12 5.63 2.95
CA HIS A 335 -21.36 5.29 2.24
C HIS A 335 -22.56 5.18 3.18
N ARG A 336 -22.33 5.33 4.49
CA ARG A 336 -23.33 5.20 5.55
C ARG A 336 -22.87 5.92 6.81
N ALA A 337 -23.82 6.38 7.61
CA ALA A 337 -23.51 6.98 8.91
C ALA A 337 -22.77 5.99 9.81
N GLY A 338 -21.77 6.49 10.54
CA GLY A 338 -20.98 5.70 11.50
C GLY A 338 -19.97 4.73 10.87
N GLN A 339 -19.75 4.75 9.56
CA GLN A 339 -18.84 3.79 8.91
C GLN A 339 -17.40 3.85 9.43
N ASN A 340 -16.84 5.04 9.60
CA ASN A 340 -15.51 5.18 10.16
C ASN A 340 -15.43 4.72 11.62
N LEU A 341 -16.51 4.86 12.40
CA LEU A 341 -16.55 4.32 13.76
C LEU A 341 -16.56 2.79 13.76
N ASP A 342 -17.35 2.17 12.88
CA ASP A 342 -17.33 0.71 12.72
C ASP A 342 -15.93 0.22 12.29
N ARG A 343 -15.31 0.90 11.31
CA ARG A 343 -13.92 0.62 10.90
C ARG A 343 -12.94 0.74 12.07
N CYS A 344 -13.01 1.81 12.84
CA CYS A 344 -12.19 1.97 14.04
C CYS A 344 -12.32 0.77 15.00
N ARG A 345 -13.55 0.32 15.24
CA ARG A 345 -13.83 -0.78 16.19
C ARG A 345 -13.27 -2.11 15.72
N THR A 346 -13.33 -2.41 14.42
CA THR A 346 -12.71 -3.62 13.88
C THR A 346 -11.21 -3.60 14.13
N GLN A 347 -10.54 -2.46 13.86
CA GLN A 347 -9.09 -2.33 14.07
C GLN A 347 -8.73 -2.50 15.55
N PHE A 348 -9.49 -1.90 16.48
CA PHE A 348 -9.21 -2.03 17.91
C PHE A 348 -9.46 -3.44 18.45
N LYS A 349 -10.47 -4.14 17.91
CA LYS A 349 -10.68 -5.55 18.21
C LYS A 349 -9.49 -6.40 17.75
N LEU A 350 -8.98 -6.18 16.54
CA LEU A 350 -7.79 -6.86 16.02
C LEU A 350 -6.54 -6.58 16.86
N VAL A 351 -6.27 -5.32 17.24
CA VAL A 351 -5.17 -4.97 18.15
C VAL A 351 -5.29 -5.72 19.48
N SER A 352 -6.50 -5.76 20.06
CA SER A 352 -6.74 -6.49 21.30
C SER A 352 -6.46 -7.97 21.17
N ASP A 353 -6.76 -8.57 20.01
CA ASP A 353 -6.50 -9.99 19.75
C ASP A 353 -5.01 -10.26 19.58
N MET A 354 -4.30 -9.41 18.82
CA MET A 354 -2.83 -9.47 18.67
C MET A 354 -2.12 -9.39 20.02
N GLU A 355 -2.57 -8.51 20.92
CA GLU A 355 -2.02 -8.41 22.28
C GLU A 355 -2.22 -9.69 23.10
N ARG A 356 -3.32 -10.41 22.91
CA ARG A 356 -3.60 -11.66 23.64
C ARG A 356 -2.79 -12.85 23.13
N CYS A 357 -2.33 -12.82 21.88
CA CYS A 357 -1.52 -13.88 21.26
C CYS A 357 -0.11 -13.41 20.90
N TRP A 358 0.40 -12.39 21.59
CA TRP A 358 1.68 -11.76 21.30
C TRP A 358 2.85 -12.75 21.26
N ASP A 359 2.92 -13.65 22.25
CA ASP A 359 3.98 -14.66 22.35
C ASP A 359 3.92 -15.67 21.20
N ASP A 360 2.71 -16.00 20.73
CA ASP A 360 2.50 -16.89 19.59
C ASP A 360 2.90 -16.21 18.28
N MET A 361 2.58 -14.92 18.09
CA MET A 361 3.05 -14.12 16.95
C MET A 361 4.58 -14.10 16.92
N ALA A 362 5.22 -13.82 18.05
CA ALA A 362 6.68 -13.82 18.15
C ALA A 362 7.28 -15.22 17.91
N ALA A 363 6.61 -16.29 18.35
CA ALA A 363 7.03 -17.67 18.10
C ALA A 363 6.91 -18.05 16.62
N ALA A 364 5.84 -17.63 15.95
CA ALA A 364 5.66 -17.84 14.52
C ALA A 364 6.77 -17.15 13.71
N VAL A 365 7.16 -15.92 14.06
CA VAL A 365 8.30 -15.25 13.42
C VAL A 365 9.58 -16.05 13.64
N ARG A 366 9.90 -16.44 14.88
CA ARG A 366 11.10 -17.24 15.18
C ARG A 366 11.15 -18.59 14.45
N LYS A 367 10.00 -19.18 14.15
CA LYS A 367 9.89 -20.46 13.44
C LYS A 367 10.37 -20.37 11.98
N TYR A 368 10.21 -19.22 11.35
CA TYR A 368 10.52 -19.02 9.92
C TYR A 368 11.67 -18.03 9.65
N ALA A 369 12.19 -17.40 10.70
CA ALA A 369 13.31 -16.46 10.66
C ALA A 369 14.64 -17.08 10.20
#